data_AF-A0A3M1I7X5-F1
#
_entry.id   AF-A0A3M1I7X5-F1
#
_cell.length_a   1.000
_cell.length_b   1.000
_cell.length_c   1.000
_cell.angle_alpha   90.00
_cell.angle_beta   90.00
_cell.angle_gamma   90.00
#
_symmetry.space_group_name_H-M   'P 1'
#
loop_
_entity.id
_entity.type
_entity.pdbx_description
1 polymer ?
#
loop_
_entity_poly.entity_id
_entity_poly.type
_entity_poly.pdbx_seq_one_letter_code
_entity_poly.pdbx_strand_id
1 'polypeptide(L)'
;MKPIPCLALGGLLLQAAAAPAGDPIHLHPANPHYFEWRGRPTVLITSGEHYGAVLNGAFDFRRYLATLEADGLNLTRTFSGAYLEPPGAFRIERNTLAPAPADYVAPWARSETPGYAAGGNKFDLTRWNPAYFERLHAFMAEASRRGVVVEFTLFCPMYGEKQWRLSPMNPANNVNGLPPLARTNVYTLDRHGGLLPFQEALTRKLVRELNRYDNLILEICNEPYFGGVTLEWQGRIAEVIVETERQLGRRHLISQNIANGSARVRLA
;
A
#
# COMPACT_ATOMS: atom_id res chain seq x y z
N MET A 1 30.40 -60.37 18.20
CA MET A 1 29.92 -59.08 17.67
C MET A 1 28.42 -59.15 17.45
N LYS A 2 27.61 -58.54 18.32
CA LYS A 2 26.15 -58.32 18.19
C LYS A 2 25.77 -57.06 19.00
N PRO A 3 24.72 -56.32 18.61
CA PRO A 3 24.81 -54.88 18.35
C PRO A 3 24.34 -53.99 19.50
N ILE A 4 24.84 -52.75 19.49
CA ILE A 4 24.51 -51.65 20.41
C ILE A 4 23.21 -50.98 19.94
N PRO A 5 22.25 -50.65 20.82
CA PRO A 5 21.03 -49.95 20.42
C PRO A 5 21.31 -48.46 20.18
N CYS A 6 20.94 -47.96 19.01
CA CYS A 6 20.91 -46.53 18.70
C CYS A 6 19.77 -45.83 19.46
N LEU A 7 20.13 -44.91 20.36
CA LEU A 7 19.21 -43.91 20.89
C LEU A 7 19.00 -42.83 19.82
N ALA A 8 17.78 -42.74 19.29
CA ALA A 8 17.37 -41.64 18.43
C ALA A 8 17.10 -40.39 19.30
N LEU A 9 17.96 -39.37 19.22
CA LEU A 9 17.64 -38.03 19.72
C LEU A 9 16.61 -37.40 18.77
N GLY A 10 15.34 -37.37 19.19
CA GLY A 10 14.31 -36.55 18.56
C GLY A 10 14.58 -35.08 18.86
N GLY A 11 15.00 -34.32 17.85
CA GLY A 11 15.15 -32.87 17.95
C GLY A 11 13.79 -32.18 18.06
N LEU A 12 13.54 -31.52 19.20
CA LEU A 12 12.38 -30.67 19.38
C LEU A 12 12.60 -29.38 18.57
N LEU A 13 11.89 -29.24 17.44
CA LEU A 13 11.79 -27.97 16.72
C LEU A 13 10.94 -27.01 17.56
N LEU A 14 11.60 -26.14 18.32
CA LEU A 14 10.98 -24.97 18.93
C LEU A 14 10.51 -24.04 17.80
N GLN A 15 9.24 -24.13 17.45
CA GLN A 15 8.57 -23.06 16.71
C GLN A 15 8.61 -21.81 17.59
N ALA A 16 9.40 -20.82 17.20
CA ALA A 16 9.34 -19.50 17.79
C ALA A 16 7.92 -18.94 17.57
N ALA A 17 7.09 -19.00 18.59
CA ALA A 17 5.82 -18.28 18.60
C ALA A 17 6.16 -16.79 18.43
N ALA A 18 5.74 -16.19 17.33
CA ALA A 18 5.82 -14.75 17.16
C ALA A 18 5.09 -14.11 18.35
N ALA A 19 5.78 -13.23 19.08
CA ALA A 19 5.14 -12.43 20.12
C ALA A 19 3.89 -11.77 19.50
N PRO A 20 2.75 -11.72 20.23
CA PRO A 20 1.56 -11.08 19.70
C PRO A 20 1.93 -9.64 19.31
N ALA A 21 1.80 -9.31 18.03
CA ALA A 21 1.98 -7.95 17.56
C ALA A 21 1.03 -7.08 18.39
N GLY A 22 1.56 -6.02 19.00
CA GLY A 22 0.79 -5.11 19.85
C GLY A 22 -0.43 -4.56 19.13
N ASP A 23 -1.32 -3.91 19.87
CA ASP A 23 -2.48 -3.25 19.24
C ASP A 23 -2.01 -2.26 18.18
N PRO A 24 -2.70 -2.20 17.02
CA PRO A 24 -2.43 -1.17 16.03
C PRO A 24 -2.40 0.23 16.63
N ILE A 25 -1.61 1.13 16.02
CA ILE A 25 -1.71 2.56 16.34
C ILE A 25 -3.18 3.02 16.25
N HIS A 26 -3.63 3.71 17.29
CA HIS A 26 -5.01 4.14 17.44
C HIS A 26 -5.08 5.51 18.12
N LEU A 27 -6.26 6.12 18.18
CA LEU A 27 -6.45 7.37 18.92
C LEU A 27 -6.27 7.13 20.42
N HIS A 28 -5.53 8.00 21.09
CA HIS A 28 -5.25 7.86 22.52
C HIS A 28 -6.57 7.91 23.33
N PRO A 29 -6.84 6.93 24.21
CA PRO A 29 -8.16 6.73 24.82
C PRO A 29 -8.59 7.90 25.73
N ALA A 30 -7.63 8.57 26.38
CA ALA A 30 -7.92 9.73 27.24
C ALA A 30 -7.92 11.08 26.50
N ASN A 31 -7.33 11.15 25.30
CA ASN A 31 -7.23 12.38 24.52
C ASN A 31 -7.13 12.05 23.02
N PRO A 32 -8.26 11.97 22.31
CA PRO A 32 -8.28 11.51 20.91
C PRO A 32 -7.64 12.51 19.92
N HIS A 33 -7.08 13.63 20.39
CA HIS A 33 -6.23 14.51 19.57
C HIS A 33 -4.82 13.97 19.36
N TYR A 34 -4.40 12.96 20.13
CA TYR A 34 -3.11 12.28 19.99
C TYR A 34 -3.32 10.80 19.63
N PHE A 35 -2.27 10.16 19.14
CA PHE A 35 -2.27 8.70 18.97
C PHE A 35 -1.71 8.02 20.20
N GLU A 36 -2.04 6.75 20.38
CA GLU A 36 -1.31 5.82 21.22
C GLU A 36 -0.76 4.68 20.35
N TRP A 37 0.50 4.33 20.57
CA TRP A 37 1.12 3.18 19.93
C TRP A 37 2.05 2.46 20.89
N ARG A 38 1.89 1.13 21.01
CA ARG A 38 2.65 0.28 21.94
C ARG A 38 2.64 0.82 23.39
N GLY A 39 1.47 1.29 23.84
CA GLY A 39 1.25 1.82 25.19
C GLY A 39 1.88 3.20 25.44
N ARG A 40 2.25 3.94 24.39
CA ARG A 40 2.85 5.27 24.50
C ARG A 40 2.03 6.31 23.74
N PRO A 41 1.70 7.47 24.36
CA PRO A 41 1.25 8.64 23.63
C PRO A 41 2.25 8.98 22.52
N THR A 42 1.74 9.13 21.29
CA THR A 42 2.55 9.21 20.08
C THR A 42 2.12 10.41 19.24
N VAL A 43 3.09 11.25 18.91
CA VAL A 43 2.98 12.28 17.86
C VAL A 43 3.72 11.75 16.64
N LEU A 44 3.08 11.80 15.47
CA LEU A 44 3.68 11.34 14.22
C LEU A 44 4.40 12.50 13.54
N ILE A 45 5.70 12.34 13.28
CA ILE A 45 6.60 13.35 12.73
C ILE A 45 7.44 12.71 11.64
N THR A 46 7.47 13.31 10.45
CA THR A 46 8.24 12.78 9.31
C THR A 46 8.58 13.82 8.25
N SER A 47 9.49 13.44 7.36
CA SER A 47 9.59 13.92 5.98
C SER A 47 9.15 12.80 5.02
N GLY A 48 8.02 13.03 4.34
CA GLY A 48 7.25 11.99 3.66
C GLY A 48 7.44 11.89 2.15
N GLU A 49 8.64 12.04 1.58
CA GLU A 49 8.81 12.23 0.12
C GLU A 49 8.95 10.94 -0.72
N HIS A 50 9.16 9.79 -0.07
CA HIS A 50 9.53 8.53 -0.75
C HIS A 50 8.33 7.61 -1.04
N TYR A 51 7.28 8.17 -1.65
CA TYR A 51 6.01 7.49 -1.88
C TYR A 51 6.12 6.15 -2.64
N GLY A 52 7.11 6.00 -3.53
CA GLY A 52 7.33 4.77 -4.30
C GLY A 52 8.25 3.74 -3.63
N ALA A 53 8.55 3.85 -2.33
CA ALA A 53 9.54 2.99 -1.66
C ALA A 53 9.31 1.48 -1.85
N VAL A 54 8.05 1.04 -1.95
CA VAL A 54 7.70 -0.36 -2.21
C VAL A 54 7.66 -0.68 -3.71
N LEU A 55 6.96 0.12 -4.52
CA LEU A 55 6.77 -0.16 -5.96
C LEU A 55 8.04 0.01 -6.80
N ASN A 56 9.05 0.71 -6.29
CA ASN A 56 10.33 0.93 -6.96
C ASN A 56 11.36 -0.06 -6.44
N GLY A 57 11.65 -1.10 -7.22
CA GLY A 57 12.57 -2.18 -6.88
C GLY A 57 14.01 -1.72 -6.64
N ALA A 58 14.43 -0.64 -7.30
CA ALA A 58 15.76 -0.05 -7.13
C ALA A 58 15.89 0.83 -5.88
N PHE A 59 14.78 1.17 -5.21
CA PHE A 59 14.83 2.00 -4.00
C PHE A 59 15.31 1.19 -2.79
N ASP A 60 16.36 1.67 -2.12
CA ASP A 60 16.84 1.07 -0.87
C ASP A 60 16.01 1.59 0.33
N PHE A 61 14.88 0.94 0.58
CA PHE A 61 14.03 1.31 1.71
C PHE A 61 14.68 1.05 3.06
N ARG A 62 15.68 0.16 3.16
CA ARG A 62 16.35 -0.11 4.44
C ARG A 62 17.21 1.06 4.85
N ARG A 63 17.96 1.62 3.89
CA ARG A 63 18.71 2.86 4.09
C ARG A 63 17.78 4.01 4.43
N TYR A 64 16.68 4.17 3.70
CA TYR A 64 15.71 5.23 3.99
C TYR A 64 15.12 5.14 5.41
N LEU A 65 14.63 3.97 5.81
CA LEU A 65 14.05 3.78 7.15
C LEU A 65 15.12 3.93 8.25
N ALA A 66 16.37 3.58 7.98
CA ALA A 66 17.50 3.86 8.89
C ALA A 66 17.75 5.36 9.07
N THR A 67 17.65 6.13 7.99
CA THR A 67 17.74 7.60 8.06
C THR A 67 16.62 8.18 8.91
N LEU A 68 15.37 7.75 8.72
CA LEU A 68 14.25 8.21 9.54
C LEU A 68 14.49 7.96 11.04
N GLU A 69 14.92 6.75 11.39
CA GLU A 69 15.25 6.39 12.77
C GLU A 69 16.37 7.27 13.34
N ALA A 70 17.44 7.50 12.57
CA ALA A 70 18.58 8.32 12.98
C ALA A 70 18.18 9.79 13.22
N ASP A 71 17.24 10.30 12.43
CA ASP A 71 16.74 11.67 12.53
C ASP A 71 15.58 11.82 13.53
N GLY A 72 15.17 10.72 14.20
CA GLY A 72 14.07 10.72 15.17
C GLY A 72 12.67 10.85 14.56
N LEU A 73 12.54 10.56 13.27
CA LEU A 73 11.27 10.56 12.53
C LEU A 73 10.59 9.19 12.67
N ASN A 74 9.28 9.17 12.90
CA ASN A 74 8.54 7.96 13.29
C ASN A 74 7.32 7.66 12.40
N LEU A 75 7.20 8.35 11.26
CA LEU A 75 6.17 8.10 10.25
C LEU A 75 6.83 8.00 8.87
N THR A 76 6.23 7.27 7.95
CA THR A 76 6.49 7.38 6.51
C THR A 76 5.21 7.11 5.74
N ARG A 77 5.14 7.57 4.49
CA ARG A 77 3.99 7.37 3.60
C ARG A 77 4.44 6.70 2.30
N THR A 78 3.72 5.66 1.87
CA THR A 78 4.03 4.94 0.62
C THR A 78 2.78 4.45 -0.10
N PHE A 79 2.86 4.36 -1.42
CA PHE A 79 1.73 4.04 -2.29
C PHE A 79 1.75 2.56 -2.68
N SER A 80 0.56 2.00 -2.83
CA SER A 80 0.35 0.59 -3.17
C SER A 80 0.99 0.13 -4.48
N GLY A 81 1.35 1.05 -5.38
CA GLY A 81 1.78 0.70 -6.73
C GLY A 81 0.64 0.52 -7.73
N ALA A 82 -0.61 0.81 -7.36
CA ALA A 82 -1.70 1.00 -8.33
C ALA A 82 -1.55 2.29 -9.17
N TYR A 83 -0.74 3.23 -8.69
CA TYR A 83 -0.38 4.49 -9.31
C TYR A 83 1.14 4.61 -9.42
N LEU A 84 1.61 5.19 -10.52
CA LEU A 84 3.00 5.55 -10.78
C LEU A 84 3.04 6.74 -11.73
N GLU A 85 4.22 7.36 -11.82
CA GLU A 85 4.41 8.62 -12.51
C GLU A 85 5.39 8.49 -13.69
N PRO A 86 5.24 9.32 -14.74
CA PRO A 86 6.26 9.40 -15.78
C PRO A 86 7.54 10.06 -15.22
N PRO A 87 8.72 9.71 -15.76
CA PRO A 87 9.96 10.42 -15.44
C PRO A 87 9.83 11.94 -15.61
N GLY A 88 10.36 12.71 -14.66
CA GLY A 88 10.28 14.17 -14.64
C GLY A 88 8.93 14.76 -14.22
N ALA A 89 7.95 13.93 -13.82
CA ALA A 89 6.72 14.41 -13.20
C ALA A 89 7.03 15.38 -12.04
N PHE A 90 6.31 16.50 -12.01
CA PHE A 90 6.43 17.54 -11.00
C PHE A 90 7.84 18.14 -10.81
N ARG A 91 8.75 17.95 -11.78
CA ARG A 91 10.16 18.38 -11.72
C ARG A 91 10.93 17.77 -10.53
N ILE A 92 10.53 16.58 -10.10
CA ILE A 92 11.21 15.85 -9.02
C ILE A 92 12.34 15.00 -9.64
N GLU A 93 13.59 15.30 -9.29
CA GLU A 93 14.79 14.70 -9.89
C GLU A 93 14.92 13.19 -9.61
N ARG A 94 14.52 12.74 -8.41
CA ARG A 94 14.61 11.33 -7.96
C ARG A 94 13.26 10.80 -7.48
N ASN A 95 12.26 11.00 -8.31
CA ASN A 95 10.89 10.62 -7.99
C ASN A 95 10.75 9.10 -7.81
N THR A 96 10.54 8.67 -6.57
CA THR A 96 10.38 7.25 -6.26
C THR A 96 9.12 6.63 -6.90
N LEU A 97 8.10 7.44 -7.23
CA LEU A 97 6.91 6.99 -7.98
C LEU A 97 7.14 6.84 -9.48
N ALA A 98 8.30 7.23 -10.01
CA ALA A 98 8.68 7.05 -11.41
C ALA A 98 9.84 6.04 -11.53
N PRO A 99 9.65 4.77 -11.12
CA PRO A 99 10.69 3.75 -11.28
C PRO A 99 11.06 3.59 -12.76
N ALA A 100 12.28 3.15 -13.03
CA ALA A 100 12.61 2.66 -14.35
C ALA A 100 11.70 1.46 -14.69
N PRO A 101 11.36 1.22 -15.97
CA PRO A 101 10.42 0.15 -16.33
C PRO A 101 10.76 -1.24 -15.79
N ALA A 102 12.05 -1.58 -15.74
CA ALA A 102 12.54 -2.86 -15.20
C ALA A 102 12.42 -2.95 -13.67
N ASP A 103 12.38 -1.80 -12.99
CA ASP A 103 12.33 -1.70 -11.53
C ASP A 103 10.90 -1.49 -11.01
N TYR A 104 9.89 -1.38 -11.88
CA TYR A 104 8.51 -1.27 -11.43
C TYR A 104 7.98 -2.63 -10.94
N VAL A 105 7.79 -2.71 -9.63
CA VAL A 105 7.21 -3.86 -8.93
C VAL A 105 5.73 -3.55 -8.66
N ALA A 106 4.86 -3.94 -9.58
CA ALA A 106 3.41 -3.75 -9.45
C ALA A 106 2.77 -4.77 -8.50
N PRO A 107 1.63 -4.46 -7.85
CA PRO A 107 0.88 -5.44 -7.05
C PRO A 107 0.29 -6.58 -7.88
N TRP A 108 -0.01 -6.32 -9.16
CA TRP A 108 -0.49 -7.31 -10.11
C TRP A 108 0.64 -7.96 -10.90
N ALA A 109 0.48 -9.24 -11.21
CA ALA A 109 1.43 -9.98 -12.03
C ALA A 109 1.40 -9.51 -13.50
N ARG A 110 2.56 -9.62 -14.16
CA ARG A 110 2.65 -9.54 -15.62
C ARG A 110 1.96 -10.74 -16.25
N SER A 111 1.27 -10.52 -17.37
CA SER A 111 0.78 -11.58 -18.26
C SER A 111 1.88 -12.02 -19.24
N GLU A 112 1.53 -12.87 -20.20
CA GLU A 112 2.41 -13.27 -21.31
C GLU A 112 2.27 -12.35 -22.54
N THR A 113 1.29 -11.43 -22.54
CA THR A 113 1.00 -10.56 -23.67
C THR A 113 1.88 -9.31 -23.64
N PRO A 114 2.72 -9.02 -24.66
CA PRO A 114 3.49 -7.79 -24.72
C PRO A 114 2.58 -6.55 -24.87
N GLY A 115 3.11 -5.37 -24.54
CA GLY A 115 2.48 -4.09 -24.88
C GLY A 115 2.09 -3.22 -23.69
N TYR A 116 2.77 -3.36 -22.55
CA TYR A 116 2.66 -2.34 -21.50
C TYR A 116 3.30 -1.02 -21.95
N ALA A 117 2.67 0.11 -21.62
CA ALA A 117 3.10 1.44 -22.05
C ALA A 117 4.54 1.81 -21.65
N ALA A 118 5.06 1.28 -20.53
CA ALA A 118 6.44 1.51 -20.11
C ALA A 118 7.42 0.42 -20.59
N GLY A 119 6.95 -0.58 -21.34
CA GLY A 119 7.75 -1.70 -21.84
C GLY A 119 7.46 -3.04 -21.15
N GLY A 120 7.69 -4.14 -21.87
CA GLY A 120 7.41 -5.49 -21.39
C GLY A 120 5.93 -5.90 -21.52
N ASN A 121 5.53 -6.91 -20.75
CA ASN A 121 4.21 -7.51 -20.84
C ASN A 121 3.15 -6.70 -20.09
N LYS A 122 1.91 -6.78 -20.56
CA LYS A 122 0.72 -6.26 -19.90
C LYS A 122 0.52 -6.94 -18.53
N PHE A 123 -0.42 -6.44 -17.75
CA PHE A 123 -0.78 -7.01 -16.45
C PHE A 123 -2.00 -7.92 -16.55
N ASP A 124 -2.11 -8.86 -15.63
CA ASP A 124 -3.35 -9.56 -15.33
C ASP A 124 -3.83 -9.13 -13.94
N LEU A 125 -4.89 -8.31 -13.90
CA LEU A 125 -5.43 -7.74 -12.68
C LEU A 125 -6.09 -8.79 -11.76
N THR A 126 -6.26 -10.03 -12.23
CA THR A 126 -6.74 -11.15 -11.40
C THR A 126 -5.60 -11.90 -10.69
N ARG A 127 -4.34 -11.63 -11.04
CA ARG A 127 -3.17 -12.34 -10.52
C ARG A 127 -2.28 -11.40 -9.71
N TRP A 128 -1.86 -11.87 -8.53
CA TRP A 128 -0.97 -11.13 -7.65
C TRP A 128 0.49 -11.39 -7.98
N ASN A 129 1.33 -10.36 -7.85
CA ASN A 129 2.78 -10.47 -8.00
C ASN A 129 3.43 -10.84 -6.66
N PRO A 130 3.94 -12.07 -6.47
CA PRO A 130 4.52 -12.48 -5.18
C PRO A 130 5.70 -11.61 -4.75
N ALA A 131 6.53 -11.16 -5.70
CA ALA A 131 7.69 -10.31 -5.41
C ALA A 131 7.30 -8.94 -4.83
N TYR A 132 6.15 -8.40 -5.24
CA TYR A 132 5.60 -7.18 -4.65
C TYR A 132 5.25 -7.39 -3.18
N PHE A 133 4.52 -8.47 -2.87
CA PHE A 133 4.07 -8.73 -1.51
C PHE A 133 5.23 -9.10 -0.58
N GLU A 134 6.22 -9.86 -1.06
CA GLU A 134 7.47 -10.10 -0.32
C GLU A 134 8.16 -8.78 0.04
N ARG A 135 8.31 -7.88 -0.93
CA ARG A 135 8.91 -6.56 -0.73
C ARG A 135 8.10 -5.70 0.23
N LEU A 136 6.78 -5.71 0.11
CA LEU A 136 5.87 -4.99 1.02
C LEU A 136 6.02 -5.50 2.47
N HIS A 137 6.06 -6.81 2.68
CA HIS A 137 6.27 -7.37 4.02
C HIS A 137 7.65 -7.02 4.59
N ALA A 138 8.69 -7.04 3.75
CA ALA A 138 10.03 -6.64 4.16
C ALA A 138 10.10 -5.16 4.56
N PHE A 139 9.39 -4.28 3.83
CA PHE A 139 9.26 -2.86 4.15
C PHE A 139 8.55 -2.65 5.49
N MET A 140 7.36 -3.24 5.66
CA MET A 140 6.56 -3.08 6.87
C MET A 140 7.26 -3.60 8.13
N ALA A 141 7.92 -4.76 8.03
CA ALA A 141 8.69 -5.34 9.13
C ALA A 141 9.89 -4.46 9.49
N GLU A 142 10.61 -3.94 8.49
CA GLU A 142 11.74 -3.04 8.73
C GLU A 142 11.31 -1.72 9.37
N ALA A 143 10.20 -1.14 8.92
CA ALA A 143 9.63 0.07 9.50
C ALA A 143 9.22 -0.16 10.97
N SER A 144 8.53 -1.28 11.24
CA SER A 144 8.09 -1.66 12.59
C SER A 144 9.26 -1.84 13.55
N ARG A 145 10.35 -2.47 13.09
CA ARG A 145 11.59 -2.69 13.86
C ARG A 145 12.26 -1.37 14.26
N ARG A 146 12.12 -0.34 13.43
CA ARG A 146 12.73 0.98 13.62
C ARG A 146 11.80 2.00 14.29
N GLY A 147 10.63 1.57 14.77
CA GLY A 147 9.68 2.48 15.41
C GLY A 147 8.99 3.43 14.43
N VAL A 148 8.87 3.05 13.16
CA VAL A 148 8.25 3.86 12.11
C VAL A 148 6.87 3.32 11.77
N VAL A 149 5.85 4.17 11.92
CA VAL A 149 4.48 3.95 11.42
C VAL A 149 4.45 4.19 9.92
N VAL A 150 3.69 3.37 9.21
CA VAL A 150 3.48 3.48 7.76
C VAL A 150 2.06 3.92 7.49
N GLU A 151 1.88 5.10 6.89
CA GLU A 151 0.66 5.46 6.20
C GLU A 151 0.70 4.87 4.79
N PHE A 152 -0.17 3.90 4.53
CA PHE A 152 -0.18 3.13 3.30
C PHE A 152 -1.34 3.56 2.39
N THR A 153 -0.99 4.27 1.32
CA THR A 153 -1.92 4.86 0.36
C THR A 153 -2.38 3.83 -0.66
N LEU A 154 -3.66 3.47 -0.62
CA LEU A 154 -4.24 2.46 -1.52
C LEU A 154 -4.31 2.98 -2.96
N PHE A 155 -4.79 4.21 -3.15
CA PHE A 155 -5.04 4.76 -4.49
C PHE A 155 -4.62 6.23 -4.61
N CYS A 156 -4.52 6.70 -5.85
CA CYS A 156 -4.23 8.09 -6.19
C CYS A 156 -4.95 8.43 -7.50
N PRO A 157 -5.53 9.64 -7.64
CA PRO A 157 -6.17 10.09 -8.87
C PRO A 157 -5.20 10.10 -10.04
N MET A 158 -5.75 9.92 -11.23
CA MET A 158 -5.02 10.12 -12.46
C MET A 158 -4.99 11.61 -12.80
N TYR A 159 -3.98 12.34 -12.33
CA TYR A 159 -3.84 13.79 -12.53
C TYR A 159 -3.90 14.21 -13.99
N GLY A 160 -3.35 13.38 -14.89
CA GLY A 160 -3.37 13.60 -16.32
C GLY A 160 -3.24 12.31 -17.12
N GLU A 161 -3.32 12.45 -18.44
CA GLU A 161 -3.24 11.32 -19.37
C GLU A 161 -1.90 10.60 -19.33
N LYS A 162 -0.81 11.28 -18.95
CA LYS A 162 0.51 10.65 -18.84
C LYS A 162 0.54 9.59 -17.74
N GLN A 163 -0.01 9.91 -16.56
CA GLN A 163 -0.17 8.97 -15.46
C GLN A 163 -1.16 7.86 -15.82
N TRP A 164 -2.30 8.23 -16.41
CA TRP A 164 -3.31 7.25 -16.80
C TRP A 164 -2.77 6.22 -17.80
N ARG A 165 -1.97 6.65 -18.78
CA ARG A 165 -1.32 5.79 -19.77
C ARG A 165 -0.38 4.76 -19.13
N LEU A 166 0.18 5.04 -17.96
CA LEU A 166 1.09 4.13 -17.27
C LEU A 166 0.38 3.17 -16.30
N SER A 167 -0.85 3.47 -15.87
CA SER A 167 -1.53 2.65 -14.86
C SER A 167 -1.75 1.22 -15.36
N PRO A 168 -1.48 0.18 -14.53
CA PRO A 168 -1.91 -1.19 -14.82
C PRO A 168 -3.41 -1.32 -15.06
N MET A 169 -4.21 -0.47 -14.41
CA MET A 169 -5.67 -0.43 -14.56
C MET A 169 -6.14 0.15 -15.90
N ASN A 170 -5.24 0.76 -16.69
CA ASN A 170 -5.60 1.20 -18.03
C ASN A 170 -5.90 -0.02 -18.92
N PRO A 171 -7.06 -0.06 -19.61
CA PRO A 171 -7.42 -1.18 -20.50
C PRO A 171 -6.35 -1.53 -21.54
N ALA A 172 -5.52 -0.57 -21.96
CA ALA A 172 -4.42 -0.83 -22.87
C ALA A 172 -3.28 -1.67 -22.24
N ASN A 173 -3.13 -1.59 -20.92
CA ASN A 173 -2.02 -2.15 -20.14
C ASN A 173 -2.34 -3.47 -19.44
N ASN A 174 -3.56 -3.99 -19.54
CA ASN A 174 -3.93 -5.28 -18.96
C ASN A 174 -4.65 -6.18 -19.98
N VAL A 175 -4.84 -7.45 -19.61
CA VAL A 175 -5.47 -8.47 -20.46
C VAL A 175 -6.91 -8.78 -20.04
N ASN A 176 -7.51 -7.99 -19.15
CA ASN A 176 -8.77 -8.31 -18.50
C ASN A 176 -10.02 -7.90 -19.30
N GLY A 177 -9.86 -7.48 -20.56
CA GLY A 177 -10.98 -7.22 -21.47
C GLY A 177 -11.85 -6.01 -21.11
N LEU A 178 -11.29 -5.03 -20.39
CA LEU A 178 -12.00 -3.82 -19.97
C LEU A 178 -12.27 -2.88 -21.17
N PRO A 179 -13.42 -2.20 -21.23
CA PRO A 179 -13.70 -1.21 -22.26
C PRO A 179 -12.81 0.04 -22.09
N PRO A 180 -12.63 0.86 -23.15
CA PRO A 180 -11.98 2.16 -23.04
C PRO A 180 -12.62 3.02 -21.93
N LEU A 181 -11.78 3.68 -21.14
CA LEU A 181 -12.22 4.43 -19.97
C LEU A 181 -11.48 5.77 -19.85
N ALA A 182 -12.25 6.84 -19.63
CA ALA A 182 -11.70 8.16 -19.31
C ALA A 182 -11.05 8.14 -17.93
N ARG A 183 -9.88 8.78 -17.78
CA ARG A 183 -9.14 8.80 -16.51
C ARG A 183 -9.94 9.34 -15.32
N THR A 184 -10.92 10.20 -15.57
CA THR A 184 -11.80 10.81 -14.56
C THR A 184 -12.92 9.90 -14.08
N ASN A 185 -13.08 8.74 -14.70
CA ASN A 185 -14.10 7.76 -14.33
C ASN A 185 -13.51 6.55 -13.58
N VAL A 186 -12.18 6.48 -13.42
CA VAL A 186 -11.50 5.32 -12.80
C VAL A 186 -12.01 5.04 -11.38
N TYR A 187 -12.30 6.09 -10.61
CA TYR A 187 -12.67 5.99 -9.20
C TYR A 187 -14.09 6.55 -8.95
N THR A 188 -15.06 5.96 -9.63
CA THR A 188 -16.50 6.21 -9.42
C THR A 188 -17.25 4.89 -9.28
N LEU A 189 -18.48 4.89 -8.76
CA LEU A 189 -19.29 3.66 -8.64
C LEU A 189 -20.09 3.32 -9.91
N ASP A 190 -20.32 4.29 -10.77
CA ASP A 190 -21.27 4.21 -11.89
C ASP A 190 -20.61 4.20 -13.27
N ARG A 191 -19.42 4.78 -13.40
CA ARG A 191 -18.72 5.00 -14.68
C ARG A 191 -17.39 4.28 -14.77
N HIS A 192 -17.01 3.46 -13.79
CA HIS A 192 -15.69 2.81 -13.69
C HIS A 192 -15.35 1.79 -14.78
N GLY A 193 -16.25 1.53 -15.74
CA GLY A 193 -15.96 0.65 -16.88
C GLY A 193 -15.49 -0.74 -16.48
N GLY A 194 -16.02 -1.31 -15.38
CA GLY A 194 -15.61 -2.63 -14.88
C GLY A 194 -14.37 -2.67 -13.97
N LEU A 195 -13.73 -1.53 -13.64
CA LEU A 195 -12.57 -1.52 -12.74
C LEU A 195 -12.86 -1.72 -11.25
N LEU A 196 -14.05 -1.35 -10.75
CA LEU A 196 -14.37 -1.40 -9.33
C LEU A 196 -14.09 -2.78 -8.68
N PRO A 197 -14.48 -3.93 -9.25
CA PRO A 197 -14.14 -5.24 -8.68
C PRO A 197 -12.64 -5.49 -8.49
N PHE A 198 -11.79 -4.98 -9.39
CA PHE A 198 -10.33 -5.11 -9.29
C PHE A 198 -9.75 -4.21 -8.19
N GLN A 199 -10.32 -3.01 -8.02
CA GLN A 199 -9.96 -2.09 -6.94
C GLN A 199 -10.36 -2.69 -5.59
N GLU A 200 -11.58 -3.22 -5.46
CA GLU A 200 -12.01 -3.93 -4.25
C GLU A 200 -11.11 -5.14 -3.97
N ALA A 201 -10.80 -5.95 -4.97
CA ALA A 201 -9.93 -7.12 -4.81
C ALA A 201 -8.52 -6.72 -4.33
N LEU A 202 -7.95 -5.65 -4.89
CA LEU A 202 -6.66 -5.11 -4.45
C LEU A 202 -6.74 -4.65 -2.99
N THR A 203 -7.78 -3.89 -2.63
CA THR A 203 -7.99 -3.44 -1.24
C THR A 203 -8.08 -4.62 -0.28
N ARG A 204 -8.92 -5.63 -0.57
CA ARG A 204 -9.04 -6.82 0.30
C ARG A 204 -7.72 -7.57 0.42
N LYS A 205 -6.97 -7.70 -0.67
CA LYS A 205 -5.66 -8.35 -0.69
C LYS A 205 -4.67 -7.59 0.21
N LEU A 206 -4.52 -6.28 0.01
CA LEU A 206 -3.61 -5.46 0.80
C LEU A 206 -3.98 -5.45 2.28
N VAL A 207 -5.26 -5.30 2.62
CA VAL A 207 -5.74 -5.35 4.01
C VAL A 207 -5.39 -6.70 4.64
N ARG A 208 -5.62 -7.83 3.96
CA ARG A 208 -5.27 -9.16 4.48
C ARG A 208 -3.77 -9.33 4.75
N GLU A 209 -2.92 -8.88 3.81
CA GLU A 209 -1.47 -8.99 3.96
C GLU A 209 -0.95 -8.08 5.08
N LEU A 210 -1.55 -6.89 5.22
CA LEU A 210 -1.07 -5.87 6.14
C LEU A 210 -1.69 -5.95 7.54
N ASN A 211 -2.78 -6.71 7.74
CA ASN A 211 -3.52 -6.75 9.02
C ASN A 211 -2.66 -7.17 10.22
N ARG A 212 -1.57 -7.90 9.99
CA ARG A 212 -0.65 -8.35 11.03
C ARG A 212 0.26 -7.25 11.61
N TYR A 213 0.35 -6.08 10.97
CA TYR A 213 1.29 -5.03 11.35
C TYR A 213 0.62 -4.00 12.25
N ASP A 214 1.22 -3.72 13.40
CA ASP A 214 0.71 -2.74 14.36
C ASP A 214 1.06 -1.28 14.00
N ASN A 215 2.00 -1.10 13.08
CA ASN A 215 2.54 0.19 12.65
C ASN A 215 1.91 0.67 11.33
N LEU A 216 0.59 0.56 11.20
CA LEU A 216 -0.13 0.80 9.94
C LEU A 216 -1.29 1.79 10.12
N ILE A 217 -1.38 2.74 9.19
CA ILE A 217 -2.56 3.55 8.91
C ILE A 217 -2.91 3.32 7.44
N LEU A 218 -4.17 3.02 7.13
CA LEU A 218 -4.63 2.80 5.76
C LEU A 218 -5.22 4.10 5.20
N GLU A 219 -4.61 4.65 4.15
CA GLU A 219 -5.16 5.82 3.47
C GLU A 219 -5.92 5.40 2.21
N ILE A 220 -7.17 5.86 2.10
CA ILE A 220 -8.06 5.46 0.99
C ILE A 220 -7.52 5.95 -0.36
N CYS A 221 -7.25 7.25 -0.47
CA CYS A 221 -6.84 7.88 -1.71
C CYS A 221 -6.10 9.19 -1.44
N ASN A 222 -4.96 9.35 -2.09
CA ASN A 222 -4.23 10.62 -2.14
C ASN A 222 -5.08 11.67 -2.88
N GLU A 223 -5.22 12.88 -2.35
CA GLU A 223 -5.77 14.05 -3.06
C GLU A 223 -7.04 13.81 -3.93
N PRO A 224 -8.11 13.18 -3.42
CA PRO A 224 -9.28 12.76 -4.20
C PRO A 224 -10.10 13.93 -4.77
N TYR A 225 -9.80 15.16 -4.36
CA TYR A 225 -10.38 16.37 -4.96
C TYR A 225 -9.89 16.64 -6.40
N PHE A 226 -8.94 15.85 -6.91
CA PHE A 226 -8.55 15.82 -8.32
C PHE A 226 -9.01 14.56 -9.05
N GLY A 227 -8.95 14.59 -10.38
CA GLY A 227 -9.06 13.37 -11.20
C GLY A 227 -10.40 12.64 -11.13
N GLY A 228 -11.47 13.30 -10.67
CA GLY A 228 -12.84 12.77 -10.70
C GLY A 228 -13.15 11.70 -9.65
N VAL A 229 -12.37 11.58 -8.59
CA VAL A 229 -12.65 10.64 -7.48
C VAL A 229 -13.91 11.09 -6.74
N THR A 230 -14.88 10.21 -6.58
CA THR A 230 -16.13 10.54 -5.87
C THR A 230 -16.08 10.15 -4.40
N LEU A 231 -16.92 10.79 -3.57
CA LEU A 231 -17.04 10.44 -2.15
C LEU A 231 -17.66 9.05 -1.97
N GLU A 232 -18.60 8.66 -2.83
CA GLU A 232 -19.25 7.35 -2.78
C GLU A 232 -18.25 6.23 -3.07
N TRP A 233 -17.33 6.44 -4.02
CA TRP A 233 -16.26 5.49 -4.28
C TRP A 233 -15.31 5.36 -3.08
N GLN A 234 -14.93 6.48 -2.45
CA GLN A 234 -14.10 6.44 -1.24
C GLN A 234 -14.81 5.72 -0.09
N GLY A 235 -16.11 5.98 0.10
CA GLY A 235 -16.95 5.28 1.06
C GLY A 235 -16.97 3.78 0.81
N ARG A 236 -17.10 3.36 -0.46
CA ARG A 236 -17.05 1.94 -0.81
C ARG A 236 -15.70 1.30 -0.48
N ILE A 237 -14.58 1.96 -0.75
CA ILE A 237 -13.26 1.44 -0.37
C ILE A 237 -13.11 1.34 1.16
N ALA A 238 -13.62 2.32 1.92
CA ALA A 238 -13.63 2.26 3.39
C ALA A 238 -14.45 1.06 3.91
N GLU A 239 -15.63 0.82 3.34
CA GLU A 239 -16.45 -0.37 3.65
C GLU A 239 -15.69 -1.66 3.38
N VAL A 240 -15.01 -1.76 2.23
CA VAL A 240 -14.22 -2.94 1.86
C VAL A 240 -13.09 -3.20 2.88
N ILE A 241 -12.45 -2.14 3.40
CA ILE A 241 -11.45 -2.27 4.48
C ILE A 241 -12.13 -2.83 5.73
N VAL A 242 -13.19 -2.18 6.22
CA VAL A 242 -13.89 -2.56 7.46
C VAL A 242 -14.46 -3.97 7.39
N GLU A 243 -15.09 -4.35 6.28
CA GLU A 243 -15.61 -5.69 6.02
C GLU A 243 -14.52 -6.76 6.12
N THR A 244 -13.34 -6.46 5.56
CA THR A 244 -12.20 -7.38 5.53
C THR A 244 -11.59 -7.51 6.91
N GLU A 245 -11.35 -6.41 7.61
CA GLU A 245 -10.78 -6.41 8.96
C GLU A 245 -11.68 -7.06 10.00
N ARG A 246 -13.01 -6.92 9.86
CA ARG A 246 -13.98 -7.61 10.72
C ARG A 246 -13.79 -9.13 10.71
N GLN A 247 -13.32 -9.70 9.59
CA GLN A 247 -13.05 -11.13 9.48
C GLN A 247 -11.68 -11.53 10.06
N LEU A 248 -10.78 -10.56 10.29
CA LEU A 248 -9.40 -10.78 10.73
C LEU A 248 -9.16 -10.46 12.21
N GLY A 249 -10.06 -9.70 12.85
CA GLY A 249 -10.04 -9.44 14.29
C GLY A 249 -9.09 -8.32 14.75
N ARG A 250 -8.42 -7.62 13.82
CA ARG A 250 -7.65 -6.40 14.09
C ARG A 250 -8.18 -5.27 13.23
N ARG A 251 -8.31 -4.07 13.82
CA ARG A 251 -8.77 -2.86 13.14
C ARG A 251 -7.65 -1.83 13.09
N HIS A 252 -7.41 -1.27 11.91
CA HIS A 252 -6.45 -0.18 11.73
C HIS A 252 -7.18 1.15 11.56
N LEU A 253 -6.46 2.26 11.78
CA LEU A 253 -6.96 3.57 11.42
C LEU A 253 -7.10 3.68 9.90
N ILE A 254 -8.18 4.32 9.46
CA ILE A 254 -8.41 4.68 8.06
C ILE A 254 -8.30 6.19 7.95
N SER A 255 -7.40 6.69 7.11
CA SER A 255 -7.29 8.11 6.78
C SER A 255 -7.96 8.42 5.44
N GLN A 256 -8.64 9.57 5.41
CA GLN A 256 -9.31 10.11 4.22
C GLN A 256 -8.86 11.55 3.99
N ASN A 257 -8.38 11.83 2.78
CA ASN A 257 -8.11 13.20 2.36
C ASN A 257 -9.45 13.88 2.02
N ILE A 258 -9.79 14.97 2.72
CA ILE A 258 -11.12 15.61 2.61
C ILE A 258 -11.12 16.79 1.64
N ALA A 259 -10.13 17.68 1.72
CA ALA A 259 -10.07 18.90 0.92
C ALA A 259 -8.65 19.47 0.86
N ASN A 260 -8.41 20.36 -0.11
CA ASN A 260 -7.18 21.13 -0.23
C ASN A 260 -7.53 22.57 -0.62
N GLY A 261 -7.43 23.48 0.36
CA GLY A 261 -7.78 24.90 0.19
C GLY A 261 -9.26 25.19 -0.12
N SER A 262 -10.11 24.16 -0.26
CA SER A 262 -11.46 24.28 -0.82
C SER A 262 -12.59 24.04 0.18
N ALA A 263 -12.32 23.44 1.34
CA ALA A 263 -13.32 23.24 2.38
C ALA A 263 -12.71 23.19 3.78
N ARG A 264 -13.52 23.56 4.79
CA ARG A 264 -13.18 23.38 6.21
C ARG A 264 -13.55 21.97 6.64
N VAL A 265 -12.57 21.20 7.09
CA VAL A 265 -12.84 19.89 7.72
C VAL A 265 -13.60 20.12 9.02
N ARG A 266 -14.82 19.59 9.11
CA ARG A 266 -15.58 19.54 10.36
C ARG A 266 -15.54 18.09 10.82
N LEU A 267 -14.99 17.86 12.01
CA LEU A 267 -15.12 16.57 12.67
C LEU A 267 -16.62 16.38 12.95
N ALA A 268 -17.18 15.28 12.47
CA ALA A 268 -18.56 14.89 12.74
C ALA A 268 -18.71 14.39 14.18
#